data_AF-A0A7K3PRE7-F1
#
_entry.id   AF-A0A7K3PRE7-F1
#
_cell.length_a   1.000
_cell.length_b   1.000
_cell.length_c   1.000
_cell.angle_alpha   90.00
_cell.angle_beta   90.00
_cell.angle_gamma   90.00
#
_symmetry.space_group_name_H-M   'P 1'
#
loop_
_entity.id
_entity.type
_entity.pdbx_description
1 polymer ?
#
loop_
_entity_poly.entity_id
_entity_poly.type
_entity_poly.pdbx_seq_one_letter_code
_entity_poly.pdbx_strand_id
1 'polypeptide(L)'
;MAPAELTVPRPEQHQDRRPGDALRAFGRRHRVPLLATLPTLPLYAVWWAFLATGGGDLAAQEAWAEFASNHGGSAYGLFWYGGMHTANYSVFSPYLMALVGVRTVTVVSGLAASWLAAVLLVRGGVRRPLWPALLASLALWCDVASGRATFALGVALALAACVPLVRERRL
;
A
#
# COMPACT_ATOMS: atom_id res chain seq x y z
N MET A 1 67.23 -16.33 9.98
CA MET A 1 66.72 -15.14 10.70
C MET A 1 65.97 -14.29 9.67
N ALA A 2 64.67 -14.56 9.49
CA ALA A 2 63.81 -13.92 8.50
C ALA A 2 63.03 -12.78 9.19
N PRO A 3 62.90 -11.58 8.59
CA PRO A 3 62.16 -10.50 9.20
C PRO A 3 60.66 -10.79 9.14
N ALA A 4 59.98 -10.60 10.27
CA ALA A 4 58.54 -10.72 10.39
C ALA A 4 57.86 -9.64 9.54
N GLU A 5 57.06 -10.05 8.54
CA GLU A 5 56.14 -9.15 7.85
C GLU A 5 55.09 -8.68 8.86
N LEU A 6 55.16 -7.40 9.24
CA LEU A 6 54.07 -6.73 9.92
C LEU A 6 52.85 -6.69 9.00
N THR A 7 51.88 -7.58 9.25
CA THR A 7 50.54 -7.45 8.71
C THR A 7 49.90 -6.23 9.37
N VAL A 8 49.98 -5.06 8.72
CA VAL A 8 49.27 -3.86 9.16
C VAL A 8 47.78 -4.17 9.07
N PRO A 9 47.00 -4.18 10.17
CA PRO A 9 45.57 -4.32 10.08
C PRO A 9 45.06 -3.06 9.37
N ARG A 10 44.56 -3.22 8.14
CA ARG A 10 43.86 -2.16 7.41
C ARG A 10 42.77 -1.65 8.35
N PRO A 11 42.77 -0.36 8.76
CA PRO A 11 41.70 0.13 9.60
C PRO A 11 40.42 -0.05 8.80
N GLU A 12 39.51 -0.86 9.32
CA GLU A 12 38.15 -0.89 8.80
C GLU A 12 37.63 0.53 8.93
N GLN A 13 37.59 1.23 7.80
CA GLN A 13 36.92 2.50 7.69
C GLN A 13 35.44 2.21 7.92
N HIS A 14 35.05 2.23 9.20
CA HIS A 14 33.68 2.46 9.61
C HIS A 14 33.38 3.88 9.13
N GLN A 15 33.07 4.01 7.84
CA GLN A 15 32.54 5.24 7.28
C GLN A 15 31.24 5.50 8.04
N ASP A 16 31.29 6.42 9.01
CA ASP A 16 30.14 7.04 9.62
C ASP A 16 29.30 7.64 8.48
N ARG A 17 28.37 6.83 7.96
CA ARG A 17 27.39 7.28 6.97
C ARG A 17 26.56 8.34 7.66
N ARG A 18 26.83 9.60 7.31
CA ARG A 18 26.05 10.72 7.83
C ARG A 18 24.57 10.44 7.50
N PRO A 19 23.63 10.66 8.43
CA PRO A 19 22.20 10.38 8.21
C PRO A 19 21.65 11.07 6.95
N GLY A 20 22.23 12.21 6.55
CA GLY A 20 21.91 12.90 5.29
C GLY A 20 22.21 12.10 4.02
N ASP A 21 23.24 11.25 4.01
CA ASP A 21 23.60 10.44 2.84
C ASP A 21 22.64 9.26 2.65
N ALA A 22 22.17 8.68 3.76
CA ALA A 22 21.14 7.64 3.74
C ALA A 22 19.79 8.17 3.23
N LEU A 23 19.37 9.36 3.68
CA LEU A 23 18.16 10.03 3.20
C LEU A 23 18.23 10.37 1.71
N ARG A 24 19.37 10.87 1.23
CA ARG A 24 19.60 11.14 -0.20
C ARG A 24 19.60 9.86 -1.04
N ALA A 25 20.21 8.79 -0.55
CA ALA A 25 20.20 7.49 -1.22
C ALA A 25 18.78 6.90 -1.29
N PHE A 26 18.02 6.99 -0.19
CA PHE A 26 16.61 6.58 -0.15
C PHE A 26 15.75 7.39 -1.13
N GLY A 27 15.89 8.72 -1.11
CA GLY A 27 15.17 9.62 -2.02
C GLY A 27 15.48 9.35 -3.49
N ARG A 28 16.74 9.04 -3.83
CA ARG A 28 17.11 8.63 -5.20
C ARG A 28 16.48 7.29 -5.59
N ARG A 29 16.50 6.29 -4.69
CA ARG A 29 15.93 4.96 -4.94
C ARG A 29 14.42 4.97 -5.08
N HIS A 30 13.72 5.79 -4.29
CA HIS A 30 12.26 5.86 -4.26
C HIS A 30 11.70 7.11 -4.93
N ARG A 31 12.48 7.80 -5.76
CA ARG A 31 12.04 9.02 -6.45
C ARG A 31 10.73 8.82 -7.21
N VAL A 32 10.62 7.73 -7.97
CA VAL A 32 9.43 7.44 -8.78
C VAL A 32 8.21 7.10 -7.89
N PRO A 33 8.31 6.18 -6.91
CA PRO A 33 7.25 5.99 -5.92
C PRO A 33 6.80 7.28 -5.23
N LEU A 34 7.73 8.12 -4.77
CA LEU A 34 7.40 9.40 -4.14
C LEU A 34 6.64 10.32 -5.09
N LEU A 35 7.12 10.47 -6.34
CA LEU A 35 6.46 11.30 -7.35
C LEU A 35 5.10 10.74 -7.79
N ALA A 36 4.90 9.42 -7.71
CA ALA A 36 3.63 8.79 -8.08
C ALA A 36 2.59 8.84 -6.95
N THR A 37 3.00 8.83 -5.69
CA THR A 37 2.09 8.73 -4.54
C THR A 37 1.84 10.07 -3.85
N LEU A 38 2.85 10.92 -3.67
CA LEU A 38 2.66 12.19 -2.96
C LEU A 38 1.62 13.12 -3.60
N PRO A 39 1.56 13.27 -4.94
CA PRO A 39 0.58 14.15 -5.57
C PRO A 39 -0.88 13.68 -5.42
N THR A 40 -1.13 12.42 -5.03
CA THR A 40 -2.49 11.94 -4.80
C THR A 40 -3.01 12.27 -3.39
N LEU A 41 -2.14 12.64 -2.44
CA LEU A 41 -2.55 12.97 -1.07
C LEU A 41 -3.67 14.02 -0.99
N PRO A 42 -3.64 15.15 -1.75
CA PRO A 42 -4.74 16.09 -1.76
C PRO A 42 -6.06 15.47 -2.26
N LEU A 43 -5.99 14.56 -3.23
CA LEU A 43 -7.17 13.87 -3.75
C LEU A 43 -7.79 12.94 -2.69
N TYR A 44 -6.97 12.24 -1.90
CA TYR A 44 -7.45 11.45 -0.77
C TYR A 44 -8.03 12.31 0.35
N ALA A 45 -7.42 13.48 0.63
CA ALA A 45 -7.95 14.42 1.60
C ALA A 45 -9.31 15.00 1.18
N VAL A 46 -9.45 15.41 -0.07
CA VAL A 46 -10.72 15.87 -0.66
C VAL A 46 -11.76 14.76 -0.62
N TRP A 47 -11.38 13.54 -1.02
CA TRP A 47 -12.27 12.40 -0.97
C TRP A 47 -12.75 12.13 0.46
N TRP A 48 -11.85 12.12 1.44
CA TRP A 48 -12.18 11.92 2.84
C TRP A 48 -13.16 12.96 3.38
N ALA A 49 -12.93 14.23 3.06
CA ALA A 49 -13.70 15.34 3.59
C ALA A 49 -15.09 15.46 2.95
N PHE A 50 -15.22 15.15 1.66
CA PHE A 50 -16.43 15.49 0.89
C PHE A 50 -17.12 14.31 0.21
N LEU A 51 -16.41 13.23 -0.11
CA LEU A 51 -16.94 12.14 -0.94
C LEU A 51 -17.13 10.84 -0.16
N ALA A 52 -16.42 10.66 0.96
CA ALA A 52 -16.52 9.47 1.80
C ALA A 52 -17.80 9.45 2.66
N THR A 53 -18.95 9.78 2.09
CA THR A 53 -20.21 10.10 2.80
C THR A 53 -21.04 8.87 3.18
N GLY A 54 -20.43 7.67 3.26
CA GLY A 54 -21.12 6.42 3.62
C GLY A 54 -22.13 5.93 2.58
N GLY A 55 -22.31 6.63 1.46
CA GLY A 55 -23.16 6.20 0.35
C GLY A 55 -22.45 5.31 -0.67
N GLY A 56 -23.19 4.79 -1.65
CA GLY A 56 -22.65 3.93 -2.72
C GLY A 56 -21.98 2.66 -2.16
N ASP A 57 -20.83 2.29 -2.72
CA ASP A 57 -20.09 1.09 -2.27
C ASP A 57 -19.60 1.23 -0.81
N LEU A 58 -19.41 2.45 -0.29
CA LEU A 58 -19.03 2.63 1.12
C LEU A 58 -20.12 2.17 2.09
N ALA A 59 -21.40 2.30 1.71
CA ALA A 59 -22.52 1.82 2.53
C ALA A 59 -22.39 0.32 2.79
N ALA A 60 -21.97 -0.43 1.77
CA ALA A 60 -21.70 -1.85 1.89
C ALA A 60 -20.59 -2.11 2.91
N GLN A 61 -19.48 -1.38 2.81
CA GLN A 61 -18.32 -1.53 3.68
C GLN A 61 -18.67 -1.22 5.13
N GLU A 62 -19.44 -0.15 5.36
CA GLU A 62 -19.91 0.27 6.68
C GLU A 62 -20.85 -0.77 7.29
N ALA A 63 -21.85 -1.25 6.53
CA ALA A 63 -22.77 -2.29 6.99
C ALA A 63 -22.04 -3.59 7.36
N TRP A 64 -21.06 -4.01 6.55
CA TRP A 64 -20.27 -5.22 6.84
C TRP A 64 -19.32 -5.02 8.03
N ALA A 65 -18.72 -3.84 8.17
CA ALA A 65 -17.88 -3.52 9.33
C ALA A 65 -18.70 -3.51 10.64
N GLU A 66 -19.88 -2.89 10.64
CA GLU A 66 -20.79 -2.88 11.78
C GLU A 66 -21.34 -4.29 12.08
N PHE A 67 -21.64 -5.07 11.05
CA PHE A 67 -22.01 -6.46 11.24
C PHE A 67 -20.88 -7.25 11.90
N ALA A 68 -19.62 -7.05 11.48
CA ALA A 68 -18.48 -7.74 12.08
C ALA A 68 -18.23 -7.31 13.54
N SER A 69 -18.47 -6.04 13.89
CA SER A 69 -18.33 -5.56 15.28
C SER A 69 -19.39 -6.16 16.21
N ASN A 70 -20.61 -6.31 15.72
CA ASN A 70 -21.75 -6.74 16.54
C ASN A 70 -21.97 -8.27 16.50
N HIS A 71 -21.62 -8.90 15.38
CA HIS A 71 -21.96 -10.30 15.07
C HIS A 71 -20.83 -11.04 14.33
N GLY A 72 -19.57 -10.70 14.56
CA GLY A 72 -18.42 -11.28 13.85
C GLY A 72 -18.31 -12.81 13.91
N GLY A 73 -18.90 -13.47 14.91
CA GLY A 73 -18.96 -14.94 14.98
C GLY A 73 -20.02 -15.59 14.06
N SER A 74 -20.92 -14.80 13.47
CA SER A 74 -22.00 -15.32 12.64
C SER A 74 -21.50 -15.67 11.24
N ALA A 75 -21.84 -16.87 10.76
CA ALA A 75 -21.55 -17.29 9.40
C ALA A 75 -22.43 -16.58 8.35
N TYR A 76 -23.60 -16.06 8.75
CA TYR A 76 -24.57 -15.44 7.86
C TYR A 76 -25.04 -14.07 8.36
N GLY A 77 -25.12 -13.12 7.45
CA GLY A 77 -25.80 -11.84 7.65
C GLY A 77 -27.14 -11.84 6.95
N LEU A 78 -28.23 -11.59 7.69
CA LEU A 78 -29.60 -11.55 7.15
C LEU A 78 -30.04 -10.14 6.69
N PHE A 79 -29.18 -9.15 6.84
CA PHE A 79 -29.45 -7.75 6.49
C PHE A 79 -29.37 -7.47 4.99
N TRP A 80 -28.99 -8.46 4.18
CA TRP A 80 -28.88 -8.32 2.72
C TRP A 80 -29.50 -9.52 1.99
N TYR A 81 -30.40 -9.24 1.05
CA TYR A 81 -31.02 -10.24 0.15
C TYR A 81 -31.64 -11.47 0.84
N GLY A 82 -32.08 -11.35 2.09
CA GLY A 82 -32.64 -12.46 2.86
C GLY A 82 -31.60 -13.42 3.45
N GLY A 83 -30.31 -13.15 3.29
CA GLY A 83 -29.23 -13.94 3.84
C GLY A 83 -28.04 -14.09 2.89
N MET A 84 -26.84 -13.75 3.37
CA MET A 84 -25.59 -14.02 2.66
C MET A 84 -24.52 -14.53 3.61
N HIS A 85 -23.73 -15.50 3.15
CA HIS A 85 -22.56 -15.98 3.89
C HIS A 85 -21.51 -14.88 3.98
N THR A 86 -20.99 -14.59 5.18
CA THR A 86 -20.07 -13.45 5.43
C THR A 86 -18.81 -13.50 4.57
N ALA A 87 -18.26 -14.70 4.38
CA ALA A 87 -17.07 -14.92 3.55
C ALA A 87 -17.28 -14.58 2.06
N ASN A 88 -18.52 -14.52 1.55
CA ASN A 88 -18.79 -14.12 0.16
C ASN A 88 -18.42 -12.65 -0.08
N TYR A 89 -18.50 -11.83 0.96
CA TYR A 89 -18.07 -10.44 0.88
C TYR A 89 -16.56 -10.35 1.05
N SER A 90 -16.04 -10.79 2.20
CA SER A 90 -14.61 -10.88 2.49
C SER A 90 -14.38 -11.55 3.84
N VAL A 91 -13.35 -12.40 3.92
CA VAL A 91 -12.99 -13.09 5.17
C VAL A 91 -12.29 -12.16 6.17
N PHE A 92 -11.66 -11.09 5.69
CA PHE A 92 -10.72 -10.29 6.51
C PHE A 92 -11.10 -8.81 6.62
N SER A 93 -11.49 -8.19 5.51
CA SER A 93 -11.68 -6.74 5.47
C SER A 93 -12.76 -6.19 6.42
N PRO A 94 -13.91 -6.85 6.69
CA PRO A 94 -14.92 -6.30 7.58
C PRO A 94 -14.40 -6.15 9.01
N TYR A 95 -13.62 -7.12 9.51
CA TYR A 95 -13.02 -7.06 10.84
C TYR A 95 -11.97 -5.95 10.94
N LEU A 96 -11.13 -5.81 9.92
CA LEU A 96 -10.14 -4.74 9.89
C LEU A 96 -10.83 -3.37 9.88
N MET A 97 -11.86 -3.21 9.05
CA MET A 97 -12.63 -1.97 8.97
C MET A 97 -13.43 -1.68 10.23
N ALA A 98 -13.91 -2.71 10.93
CA ALA A 98 -14.54 -2.56 12.24
C ALA A 98 -13.56 -2.02 13.30
N LEU A 99 -12.29 -2.44 13.23
CA LEU A 99 -11.26 -2.04 14.19
C LEU A 99 -10.69 -0.63 13.96
N VAL A 100 -10.36 -0.30 12.71
CA VAL A 100 -9.64 0.95 12.38
C VAL A 100 -10.47 1.95 11.55
N GLY A 101 -11.69 1.56 11.18
CA GLY A 101 -12.62 2.36 10.38
C GLY A 101 -12.48 2.13 8.88
N VAL A 102 -13.62 2.08 8.18
CA VAL A 102 -13.72 1.89 6.72
C VAL A 102 -12.86 2.90 5.97
N ARG A 103 -13.07 4.20 6.21
CA ARG A 103 -12.36 5.28 5.49
C ARG A 103 -10.85 5.17 5.64
N THR A 104 -10.37 4.87 6.85
CA THR A 104 -8.94 4.71 7.15
C THR A 104 -8.35 3.58 6.34
N VAL A 105 -8.98 2.40 6.35
CA VAL A 105 -8.53 1.24 5.57
C VAL A 105 -8.50 1.58 4.09
N THR A 106 -9.53 2.23 3.56
CA THR A 106 -9.62 2.62 2.15
C THR A 106 -8.45 3.52 1.73
N VAL A 107 -8.19 4.60 2.47
CA VAL A 107 -7.13 5.56 2.13
C VAL A 107 -5.75 4.92 2.25
N VAL A 108 -5.49 4.20 3.36
CA VAL A 108 -4.20 3.54 3.58
C VAL A 108 -3.94 2.50 2.49
N SER A 109 -4.96 1.72 2.12
CA SER A 109 -4.84 0.72 1.06
C SER A 109 -4.55 1.36 -0.29
N GLY A 110 -5.27 2.42 -0.66
CA GLY A 110 -5.05 3.13 -1.92
C GLY A 110 -3.64 3.75 -2.02
N LEU A 111 -3.16 4.37 -0.93
CA LEU A 111 -1.80 4.92 -0.87
C LEU A 111 -0.74 3.82 -0.92
N ALA A 112 -0.92 2.74 -0.15
CA ALA A 112 -0.01 1.61 -0.14
C ALA A 112 0.06 0.94 -1.52
N ALA A 113 -1.08 0.68 -2.16
CA ALA A 113 -1.15 0.13 -3.50
C ALA A 113 -0.45 1.05 -4.52
N SER A 114 -0.69 2.36 -4.47
CA SER A 114 -0.05 3.33 -5.38
C SER A 114 1.48 3.31 -5.24
N TRP A 115 1.97 3.29 -4.00
CA TRP A 115 3.39 3.21 -3.71
C TRP A 115 4.00 1.89 -4.21
N LEU A 116 3.39 0.77 -3.86
CA LEU A 116 3.89 -0.57 -4.18
C LEU A 116 3.85 -0.83 -5.68
N ALA A 117 2.82 -0.37 -6.39
CA ALA A 117 2.75 -0.42 -7.85
C ALA A 117 3.93 0.33 -8.49
N ALA A 118 4.21 1.55 -8.03
CA ALA A 118 5.35 2.33 -8.51
C ALA A 118 6.70 1.64 -8.21
N VAL A 119 6.85 1.05 -7.02
CA VAL A 119 8.04 0.24 -6.67
C VAL A 119 8.19 -0.94 -7.62
N LEU A 120 7.11 -1.65 -7.91
CA LEU A 120 7.13 -2.82 -8.79
C LEU A 120 7.49 -2.45 -10.24
N LEU A 121 6.94 -1.33 -10.74
CA LEU A 121 7.26 -0.81 -12.08
C LEU A 121 8.74 -0.44 -12.21
N VAL A 122 9.32 0.17 -11.18
CA VAL A 122 10.75 0.48 -11.14
C VAL A 122 11.58 -0.80 -11.11
N ARG A 123 11.25 -1.74 -10.21
CA ARG A 123 12.01 -3.00 -10.07
C ARG A 123 11.88 -3.92 -11.29
N GLY A 124 10.74 -3.86 -11.98
CA GLY A 124 10.46 -4.62 -13.20
C GLY A 124 11.23 -4.15 -14.43
N GLY A 125 11.95 -3.02 -14.36
CA GLY A 125 12.79 -2.52 -15.45
C GLY A 125 11.99 -1.84 -16.59
N VAL A 126 10.82 -1.27 -16.28
CA VAL A 126 10.01 -0.54 -17.27
C VAL A 126 10.80 0.67 -17.80
N ARG A 127 10.96 0.78 -19.13
CA ARG A 127 11.60 1.95 -19.76
C ARG A 127 10.73 3.18 -19.51
N ARG A 128 11.16 4.05 -18.58
CA ARG A 128 10.44 5.25 -18.06
C ARG A 128 9.25 4.90 -17.15
N PRO A 129 9.50 4.44 -15.92
CA PRO A 129 8.44 3.94 -15.02
C PRO A 129 7.52 5.03 -14.45
N LEU A 130 7.86 6.31 -14.61
CA LEU A 130 7.10 7.42 -14.01
C LEU A 130 5.68 7.55 -14.57
N TRP A 131 5.52 7.54 -15.90
CA TRP A 131 4.20 7.70 -16.51
C TRP A 131 3.25 6.54 -16.18
N PRO A 132 3.67 5.26 -16.31
CA PRO A 132 2.86 4.15 -15.85
C PRO A 132 2.54 4.21 -14.36
N ALA A 133 3.48 4.67 -13.52
CA ALA A 133 3.24 4.80 -12.08
C ALA A 133 2.20 5.87 -11.75
N LEU A 134 2.23 7.03 -12.43
CA LEU A 134 1.23 8.08 -12.27
C LEU A 134 -0.17 7.60 -12.70
N LEU A 135 -0.25 6.89 -13.84
CA LEU A 135 -1.51 6.31 -14.32
C LEU A 135 -2.04 5.25 -13.35
N ALA A 136 -1.17 4.40 -12.81
CA ALA A 136 -1.54 3.40 -11.82
C ALA A 136 -2.07 4.06 -10.54
N SER A 137 -1.38 5.08 -10.01
CA SER A 137 -1.83 5.84 -8.85
C SER A 137 -3.18 6.52 -9.08
N LEU A 138 -3.40 7.09 -10.28
CA LEU A 138 -4.67 7.71 -10.63
C LEU A 138 -5.80 6.67 -10.71
N ALA A 139 -5.55 5.53 -11.35
CA ALA A 139 -6.52 4.44 -11.44
C ALA A 139 -6.91 3.89 -10.06
N LEU A 140 -5.92 3.71 -9.17
CA LEU A 140 -6.15 3.29 -7.79
C LEU A 140 -6.90 4.34 -6.97
N TRP A 141 -6.63 5.63 -7.21
CA TRP A 141 -7.42 6.68 -6.60
C TRP A 141 -8.86 6.68 -7.12
N CYS A 142 -9.11 6.44 -8.41
CA CYS A 142 -10.47 6.32 -8.95
C CYS A 142 -11.24 5.15 -8.33
N ASP A 143 -10.57 4.01 -8.09
CA ASP A 143 -11.16 2.87 -7.37
C ASP A 143 -11.57 3.25 -5.94
N VAL A 144 -10.69 3.94 -5.21
CA VAL A 144 -11.02 4.50 -3.89
C VAL A 144 -12.15 5.52 -3.97
N ALA A 145 -12.13 6.39 -4.98
CA ALA A 145 -13.16 7.38 -5.21
C ALA A 145 -14.55 6.74 -5.39
N SER A 146 -14.59 5.56 -6.01
CA SER A 146 -15.80 4.74 -6.17
C SER A 146 -16.25 4.02 -4.87
N GLY A 147 -15.47 4.06 -3.79
CA GLY A 147 -15.82 3.42 -2.51
C GLY A 147 -15.43 1.94 -2.39
N ARG A 148 -14.62 1.41 -3.32
CA ARG A 148 -14.26 -0.02 -3.43
C ARG A 148 -13.17 -0.44 -2.44
N ALA A 149 -13.42 -0.24 -1.16
CA ALA A 149 -12.43 -0.40 -0.09
C ALA A 149 -11.85 -1.82 0.02
N THR A 150 -12.69 -2.86 -0.07
CA THR A 150 -12.26 -4.26 -0.06
C THR A 150 -11.31 -4.59 -1.21
N PHE A 151 -11.59 -4.07 -2.41
CA PHE A 151 -10.76 -4.27 -3.58
C PHE A 151 -9.42 -3.54 -3.42
N ALA A 152 -9.42 -2.27 -3.01
CA ALA A 152 -8.21 -1.50 -2.75
C ALA A 152 -7.28 -2.22 -1.75
N LEU A 153 -7.83 -2.76 -0.66
CA LEU A 153 -7.08 -3.55 0.32
C LEU A 153 -6.47 -4.80 -0.31
N GLY A 154 -7.27 -5.56 -1.06
CA GLY A 154 -6.80 -6.75 -1.78
C GLY A 154 -5.65 -6.43 -2.75
N VAL A 155 -5.75 -5.33 -3.51
CA VAL A 155 -4.69 -4.89 -4.42
C VAL A 155 -3.43 -4.50 -3.66
N ALA A 156 -3.54 -3.77 -2.55
CA ALA A 156 -2.38 -3.41 -1.72
C ALA A 156 -1.63 -4.66 -1.22
N LEU A 157 -2.36 -5.66 -0.72
CA LEU A 157 -1.79 -6.93 -0.25
C LEU A 157 -1.18 -7.74 -1.39
N ALA A 158 -1.85 -7.82 -2.54
CA ALA A 158 -1.35 -8.52 -3.72
C ALA A 158 -0.05 -7.89 -4.25
N LEU A 159 0.00 -6.56 -4.34
CA LEU A 159 1.21 -5.84 -4.74
C LEU A 159 2.33 -6.04 -3.72
N ALA A 160 2.03 -5.99 -2.42
CA ALA A 160 3.00 -6.24 -1.36
C ALA A 160 3.63 -7.64 -1.49
N ALA A 161 2.82 -8.65 -1.80
CA ALA A 161 3.29 -10.01 -2.05
C ALA A 161 4.16 -10.13 -3.32
N CYS A 162 3.89 -9.31 -4.35
CA CYS A 162 4.69 -9.29 -5.58
C CYS A 162 6.06 -8.59 -5.44
N VAL A 163 6.17 -7.56 -4.59
CA VAL A 163 7.42 -6.80 -4.41
C VAL A 163 8.66 -7.67 -4.11
N PRO A 164 8.64 -8.68 -3.21
CA PRO A 164 9.80 -9.53 -2.96
C PRO A 164 10.11 -10.48 -4.12
N LEU A 165 9.13 -10.81 -4.98
CA LEU A 165 9.31 -11.71 -6.12
C LEU A 165 10.07 -11.03 -7.27
N VAL A 166 10.03 -9.70 -7.36
CA VAL A 166 10.71 -8.93 -8.40
C VAL A 166 12.10 -8.52 -7.92
N ARG A 167 13.14 -9.22 -8.43
CA ARG A 167 14.54 -8.86 -8.22
C ARG A 167 14.86 -7.54 -8.94
N GLU A 168 15.62 -6.65 -8.30
CA GLU A 168 16.13 -5.45 -8.95
C GLU A 168 16.96 -5.84 -10.18
N ARG A 169 16.41 -5.65 -11.37
CA ARG A 169 17.19 -5.78 -12.60
C ARG A 169 18.17 -4.60 -12.64
N ARG A 170 19.46 -4.89 -12.44
CA ARG A 170 20.52 -3.94 -12.79
C ARG A 170 20.48 -3.81 -14.33
N LEU A 171 20.03 -2.67 -14.82
CA LEU A 171 20.18 -2.27 -16.22
C LEU A 171 21.61 -1.79 -16.45
#